data_AF-A0A2V8U6Q7-F1
#
_entry.id   AF-A0A2V8U6Q7-F1
#
_cell.length_a   1.000
_cell.length_b   1.000
_cell.length_c   1.000
_cell.angle_alpha   90.00
_cell.angle_beta   90.00
_cell.angle_gamma   90.00
#
_symmetry.space_group_name_H-M   'P 1'
#
loop_
_entity.id
_entity.type
_entity.pdbx_description
1 polymer ?
#
loop_
_entity_poly.entity_id
_entity_poly.type
_entity_poly.pdbx_seq_one_letter_code
_entity_poly.pdbx_strand_id
1 'polypeptide(L)'
;IPELARRGVVPDVLTDQTSAHDPLNGYVPNGLTLAGALALRCSNPDEYVRRSLDAMGEHVRAMLALKRMGAVTFDYGNNLRTQAKRAGVEDAYQIPGFVPEYIRPLFCEGRGPFRWAALSGDPEDIRTTDRLALELFPTNQSLKRWMKLASEKIHFQGLPARICWLGYGERAEFGLAMNELIQKGKIAAPVVIGRDHLDTGSVASPYRETEGMLDGSDAIADWPLLNAMLNVAAGASWVSIHNGGGVGIGYAQHAGMVVVAEGTPECARRLERVLTTDPGIGIVRHADSGYERAREVAREHGIRIPMNE
;
A
#
# COMPACT_ATOMS: atom_id res chain seq x y z
N ILE A 1 -22.95 -4.66 10.27
CA ILE A 1 -23.41 -4.20 8.94
C ILE A 1 -24.82 -4.68 8.58
N PRO A 2 -25.18 -5.98 8.69
CA PRO A 2 -26.56 -6.45 8.37
C PRO A 2 -27.65 -5.69 9.12
N GLU A 3 -27.44 -5.40 10.40
CA GLU A 3 -28.39 -4.64 11.21
C GLU A 3 -28.55 -3.17 10.75
N LEU A 4 -27.49 -2.53 10.25
CA LEU A 4 -27.57 -1.18 9.69
C LEU A 4 -28.43 -1.17 8.43
N ALA A 5 -28.20 -2.13 7.52
CA ALA A 5 -28.99 -2.32 6.31
C ALA A 5 -30.47 -2.56 6.65
N ARG A 6 -30.76 -3.43 7.63
CA ARG A 6 -32.13 -3.72 8.08
C ARG A 6 -32.85 -2.50 8.65
N ARG A 7 -32.14 -1.64 9.39
CA ARG A 7 -32.69 -0.41 9.97
C ARG A 7 -32.72 0.77 9.00
N GLY A 8 -32.14 0.62 7.80
CA GLY A 8 -31.96 1.72 6.86
C GLY A 8 -31.04 2.84 7.36
N VAL A 9 -30.09 2.52 8.25
CA VAL A 9 -29.06 3.46 8.69
C VAL A 9 -27.93 3.44 7.67
N VAL A 10 -27.94 4.42 6.76
CA VAL A 10 -26.99 4.54 5.64
C VAL A 10 -25.83 5.45 6.06
N PRO A 11 -24.60 4.93 6.20
CA PRO A 11 -23.43 5.78 6.40
C PRO A 11 -23.04 6.46 5.08
N ASP A 12 -22.38 7.62 5.17
CA ASP A 12 -21.86 8.31 3.98
C ASP A 12 -20.78 7.48 3.27
N VAL A 13 -19.92 6.82 4.05
CA VAL A 13 -18.82 5.96 3.57
C VAL A 13 -18.87 4.60 4.25
N LEU A 14 -18.71 3.53 3.49
CA LEU A 14 -18.71 2.15 3.96
C LEU A 14 -17.55 1.36 3.34
N THR A 15 -16.76 0.71 4.19
CA THR A 15 -15.71 -0.23 3.77
C THR A 15 -15.48 -1.28 4.86
N ASP A 16 -14.57 -2.21 4.63
CA ASP A 16 -14.18 -3.24 5.59
C ASP A 16 -12.66 -3.48 5.58
N GLN A 17 -12.10 -3.76 6.75
CA GLN A 17 -10.69 -4.14 6.90
C GLN A 17 -10.51 -5.29 7.90
N THR A 18 -11.52 -6.15 8.05
CA THR A 18 -11.32 -7.43 8.74
C THR A 18 -10.25 -8.25 8.01
N SER A 19 -9.66 -9.23 8.67
CA SER A 19 -8.68 -10.13 8.03
C SER A 19 -9.37 -11.20 7.17
N ALA A 20 -10.23 -10.79 6.24
CA ALA A 20 -11.01 -11.69 5.38
C ALA A 20 -10.16 -12.54 4.42
N HIS A 21 -8.89 -12.16 4.21
CA HIS A 21 -7.93 -12.92 3.42
C HIS A 21 -7.59 -14.29 4.03
N ASP A 22 -7.82 -14.48 5.33
CA ASP A 22 -7.62 -15.73 6.05
C ASP A 22 -8.92 -16.13 6.78
N PRO A 23 -9.80 -16.92 6.15
CA PRO A 23 -11.06 -17.36 6.76
C PRO A 23 -10.90 -18.17 8.05
N LEU A 24 -9.73 -18.79 8.28
CA LEU A 24 -9.49 -19.63 9.45
C LEU A 24 -9.02 -18.81 10.65
N ASN A 25 -8.12 -17.86 10.43
CA ASN A 25 -7.51 -17.10 11.54
C ASN A 25 -8.07 -15.68 11.69
N GLY A 26 -8.58 -15.10 10.60
CA GLY A 26 -8.78 -13.66 10.48
C GLY A 26 -10.22 -13.16 10.62
N TYR A 27 -11.21 -14.03 10.46
CA TYR A 27 -12.63 -13.63 10.50
C TYR A 27 -13.41 -14.46 11.51
N VAL A 28 -14.09 -13.80 12.44
CA VAL A 28 -14.87 -14.47 13.49
C VAL A 28 -16.28 -14.75 12.96
N PRO A 29 -16.74 -16.02 12.97
CA PRO A 29 -18.10 -16.35 12.55
C PRO A 29 -19.19 -15.66 13.39
N ASN A 30 -20.33 -15.38 12.74
CA ASN A 30 -21.51 -14.81 13.42
C ASN A 30 -22.03 -15.73 14.55
N GLY A 31 -22.58 -15.13 15.60
CA GLY A 31 -23.26 -15.86 16.68
C GLY A 31 -22.34 -16.59 17.68
N LEU A 32 -21.02 -16.41 17.60
CA LEU A 32 -20.07 -16.97 18.54
C LEU A 32 -19.45 -15.88 19.43
N THR A 33 -19.19 -16.22 20.69
CA THR A 33 -18.25 -15.45 21.52
C THR A 33 -16.82 -15.69 21.03
N LEU A 34 -15.89 -14.80 21.36
CA LEU A 34 -14.47 -15.00 21.01
C LEU A 34 -13.93 -16.34 21.53
N ALA A 35 -14.25 -16.71 22.78
CA ALA A 35 -13.84 -17.99 23.35
C ALA A 35 -14.44 -19.18 22.58
N GLY A 36 -15.71 -19.11 22.20
CA GLY A 36 -16.36 -20.15 21.40
C GLY A 36 -15.77 -20.27 19.98
N ALA A 37 -15.44 -19.13 19.36
CA ALA A 37 -14.77 -19.09 18.07
C ALA A 37 -13.36 -19.71 18.14
N LEU A 38 -12.57 -19.39 19.17
CA LEU A 38 -11.25 -19.98 19.40
C LEU A 38 -11.34 -21.50 19.63
N ALA A 39 -12.31 -21.95 20.43
CA ALA A 39 -12.53 -23.37 20.65
C ALA A 39 -12.91 -24.10 19.35
N LEU A 40 -13.83 -23.54 18.54
CA LEU A 40 -14.25 -24.10 17.26
C LEU A 40 -13.09 -24.15 16.26
N ARG A 41 -12.27 -23.09 16.19
CA ARG A 41 -11.10 -23.02 15.31
C ARG A 41 -10.14 -24.19 15.55
N CYS A 42 -9.93 -24.55 16.82
CA CYS A 42 -9.04 -25.66 17.18
C CYS A 42 -9.69 -27.03 17.00
N SER A 43 -10.97 -27.18 17.36
CA SER A 43 -11.63 -28.49 17.38
C SER A 43 -12.18 -28.91 16.01
N ASN A 44 -12.59 -27.96 15.16
CA ASN A 44 -13.12 -28.21 13.83
C ASN A 44 -12.83 -27.01 12.89
N PRO A 45 -11.60 -26.92 12.34
CA PRO A 45 -11.18 -25.81 11.50
C PRO A 45 -11.99 -25.69 10.19
N ASP A 46 -12.43 -26.81 9.62
CA ASP A 46 -13.24 -26.80 8.39
C ASP A 46 -14.61 -26.17 8.62
N GLU A 47 -15.27 -26.53 9.72
CA GLU A 47 -16.53 -25.90 10.12
C GLU A 47 -16.35 -24.42 10.47
N TYR A 48 -15.22 -24.06 11.10
CA TYR A 48 -14.89 -22.66 11.33
C TYR A 48 -14.82 -21.88 10.02
N VAL A 49 -14.03 -22.38 9.05
CA VAL A 49 -13.89 -21.75 7.73
C VAL A 49 -15.23 -21.63 7.02
N ARG A 50 -16.05 -22.70 7.03
CA ARG A 50 -17.38 -22.68 6.42
C ARG A 50 -18.25 -21.56 7.01
N ARG A 51 -18.32 -21.46 8.35
CA ARG A 51 -19.10 -20.41 9.02
C ARG A 51 -18.52 -19.01 8.83
N SER A 52 -17.20 -18.87 8.73
CA SER A 52 -16.55 -17.61 8.38
C SER A 52 -16.95 -17.14 7.00
N LEU A 53 -16.93 -18.04 6.00
CA LEU A 53 -17.38 -17.73 4.63
C LEU A 53 -18.86 -17.34 4.58
N ASP A 54 -19.73 -18.08 5.28
CA ASP A 54 -21.15 -17.74 5.39
C ASP A 54 -21.33 -16.31 5.97
N ALA A 55 -20.61 -16.00 7.06
CA ALA A 55 -20.66 -14.69 7.70
C ALA A 55 -20.13 -13.55 6.82
N MET A 56 -19.07 -13.80 6.03
CA MET A 56 -18.56 -12.87 5.02
C MET A 56 -19.59 -12.64 3.90
N GLY A 57 -20.27 -13.70 3.45
CA GLY A 57 -21.35 -13.59 2.47
C GLY A 57 -22.50 -12.71 2.96
N GLU A 58 -22.97 -12.91 4.19
CA GLU A 58 -23.97 -12.03 4.83
C GLU A 58 -23.48 -10.59 4.97
N HIS A 59 -22.21 -10.39 5.33
CA HIS A 59 -21.60 -9.07 5.43
C HIS A 59 -21.64 -8.34 4.09
N VAL A 60 -21.18 -8.96 3.01
CA VAL A 60 -21.15 -8.32 1.69
C VAL A 60 -22.55 -8.07 1.13
N ARG A 61 -23.51 -8.99 1.32
CA ARG A 61 -24.93 -8.74 0.94
C ARG A 61 -25.47 -7.46 1.60
N ALA A 62 -25.11 -7.23 2.86
CA ALA A 62 -25.52 -6.02 3.57
C ALA A 62 -24.74 -4.77 3.12
N MET A 63 -23.45 -4.88 2.78
CA MET A 63 -22.70 -3.79 2.16
C MET A 63 -23.32 -3.38 0.81
N LEU A 64 -23.68 -4.35 -0.03
CA LEU A 64 -24.37 -4.12 -1.30
C LEU A 64 -25.75 -3.45 -1.10
N ALA A 65 -26.50 -3.85 -0.08
CA ALA A 65 -27.76 -3.20 0.27
C ALA A 65 -27.56 -1.73 0.65
N LEU A 66 -26.60 -1.43 1.52
CA LEU A 66 -26.28 -0.04 1.91
C LEU A 66 -25.75 0.78 0.73
N LYS A 67 -24.94 0.17 -0.15
CA LYS A 67 -24.51 0.80 -1.42
C LYS A 67 -25.69 1.20 -2.28
N ARG A 68 -26.68 0.31 -2.46
CA ARG A 68 -27.93 0.61 -3.20
C ARG A 68 -28.75 1.72 -2.55
N MET A 69 -28.59 1.92 -1.24
CA MET A 69 -29.23 3.02 -0.50
C MET A 69 -28.44 4.32 -0.53
N GLY A 70 -27.28 4.36 -1.19
CA GLY A 70 -26.50 5.58 -1.42
C GLY A 70 -25.15 5.66 -0.70
N ALA A 71 -24.78 4.67 0.11
CA ALA A 71 -23.46 4.68 0.77
C ALA A 71 -22.32 4.57 -0.25
N VAL A 72 -21.31 5.44 -0.15
CA VAL A 72 -20.07 5.30 -0.93
C VAL A 72 -19.34 4.06 -0.40
N THR A 73 -19.38 2.99 -1.18
CA THR A 73 -18.95 1.66 -0.72
C THR A 73 -17.82 1.13 -1.59
N PHE A 74 -16.73 0.72 -0.97
CA PHE A 74 -15.54 0.17 -1.63
C PHE A 74 -14.86 -0.91 -0.78
N ASP A 75 -14.11 -1.80 -1.43
CA ASP A 75 -13.28 -2.83 -0.81
C ASP A 75 -11.89 -2.26 -0.48
N TYR A 76 -11.40 -2.52 0.74
CA TYR A 76 -10.13 -2.01 1.22
C TYR A 76 -9.01 -3.06 1.26
N GLY A 77 -9.02 -3.97 0.28
CA GLY A 77 -7.87 -4.80 -0.03
C GLY A 77 -7.63 -5.96 0.93
N ASN A 78 -8.70 -6.51 1.51
CA ASN A 78 -8.66 -7.67 2.38
C ASN A 78 -9.26 -8.94 1.75
N ASN A 79 -9.63 -8.88 0.47
CA ASN A 79 -10.18 -9.98 -0.33
C ASN A 79 -11.60 -10.44 0.10
N LEU A 80 -12.35 -9.61 0.85
CA LEU A 80 -13.69 -9.94 1.34
C LEU A 80 -14.68 -10.27 0.19
N ARG A 81 -14.62 -9.52 -0.92
CA ARG A 81 -15.48 -9.77 -2.11
C ARG A 81 -15.30 -11.17 -2.69
N THR A 82 -14.06 -11.64 -2.78
CA THR A 82 -13.73 -12.99 -3.26
C THR A 82 -14.32 -14.05 -2.34
N GLN A 83 -14.17 -13.88 -1.02
CA GLN A 83 -14.74 -14.83 -0.06
C GLN A 83 -16.26 -14.84 -0.10
N ALA A 84 -16.89 -13.67 -0.24
CA ALA A 84 -18.35 -13.59 -0.39
C ALA A 84 -18.83 -14.25 -1.69
N LYS A 85 -18.09 -14.12 -2.80
CA LYS A 85 -18.39 -14.85 -4.04
C LYS A 85 -18.32 -16.36 -3.83
N ARG A 86 -17.31 -16.86 -3.08
CA ARG A 86 -17.23 -18.28 -2.68
C ARG A 86 -18.41 -18.72 -1.80
N ALA A 87 -19.04 -17.80 -1.08
CA ALA A 87 -20.24 -18.00 -0.29
C ALA A 87 -21.57 -17.75 -1.06
N GLY A 88 -21.50 -17.65 -2.40
CA GLY A 88 -22.67 -17.49 -3.27
C GLY A 88 -23.22 -16.07 -3.39
N VAL A 89 -22.39 -15.04 -3.18
CA VAL A 89 -22.73 -13.64 -3.48
C VAL A 89 -22.20 -13.28 -4.87
N GLU A 90 -23.00 -13.56 -5.91
CA GLU A 90 -22.58 -13.40 -7.30
C GLU A 90 -22.24 -11.94 -7.68
N ASP A 91 -22.92 -10.97 -7.07
CA ASP A 91 -22.74 -9.54 -7.31
C ASP A 91 -21.72 -8.87 -6.37
N ALA A 92 -20.88 -9.64 -5.66
CA ALA A 92 -19.91 -9.12 -4.69
C ALA A 92 -18.96 -8.04 -5.29
N TYR A 93 -18.59 -8.19 -6.57
CA TYR A 93 -17.69 -7.26 -7.27
C TYR A 93 -18.37 -5.99 -7.77
N GLN A 94 -19.67 -5.78 -7.52
CA GLN A 94 -20.29 -4.47 -7.67
C GLN A 94 -19.75 -3.46 -6.62
N ILE A 95 -19.08 -3.95 -5.58
CA ILE A 95 -18.25 -3.12 -4.70
C ILE A 95 -16.86 -3.02 -5.35
N PRO A 96 -16.43 -1.83 -5.80
CA PRO A 96 -15.12 -1.66 -6.42
C PRO A 96 -14.00 -1.65 -5.37
N GLY A 97 -12.78 -2.01 -5.78
CA GLY A 97 -11.59 -1.86 -4.93
C GLY A 97 -11.16 -0.40 -4.77
N PHE A 98 -10.56 -0.06 -3.62
CA PHE A 98 -10.11 1.31 -3.36
C PHE A 98 -9.01 1.81 -4.30
N VAL A 99 -8.22 0.90 -4.88
CA VAL A 99 -7.12 1.29 -5.77
C VAL A 99 -7.62 1.81 -7.11
N PRO A 100 -8.42 1.05 -7.90
CA PRO A 100 -8.99 1.59 -9.13
C PRO A 100 -9.82 2.87 -8.90
N GLU A 101 -10.53 2.97 -7.76
CA GLU A 101 -11.40 4.11 -7.47
C GLU A 101 -10.65 5.38 -7.06
N TYR A 102 -9.60 5.27 -6.23
CA TYR A 102 -9.03 6.44 -5.54
C TYR A 102 -7.51 6.55 -5.63
N ILE A 103 -6.77 5.44 -5.68
CA ILE A 103 -5.31 5.45 -5.47
C ILE A 103 -4.52 5.38 -6.77
N ARG A 104 -5.04 4.74 -7.82
CA ARG A 104 -4.29 4.53 -9.06
C ARG A 104 -3.75 5.83 -9.70
N PRO A 105 -4.44 6.98 -9.66
CA PRO A 105 -3.86 8.24 -10.13
C PRO A 105 -2.55 8.59 -9.42
N LEU A 106 -2.42 8.30 -8.12
CA LEU A 106 -1.19 8.52 -7.36
C LEU A 106 -0.08 7.57 -7.82
N PHE A 107 -0.40 6.30 -8.10
CA PHE A 107 0.56 5.35 -8.66
C PHE A 107 1.09 5.79 -10.03
N CYS A 108 0.25 6.41 -10.86
CA CYS A 108 0.72 6.96 -12.15
C CYS A 108 1.79 8.05 -12.00
N GLU A 109 1.93 8.67 -10.83
CA GLU A 109 2.97 9.65 -10.48
C GLU A 109 4.13 9.04 -9.67
N GLY A 110 4.16 7.72 -9.51
CA GLY A 110 5.12 7.02 -8.67
C GLY A 110 4.93 7.26 -7.16
N ARG A 111 3.80 7.83 -6.73
CA ARG A 111 3.50 8.05 -5.31
C ARG A 111 3.05 6.75 -4.67
N GLY A 112 3.43 6.55 -3.42
CA GLY A 112 3.04 5.39 -2.63
C GLY A 112 3.49 5.51 -1.19
N PRO A 113 3.34 4.46 -0.37
CA PRO A 113 3.54 4.52 1.09
C PRO A 113 5.02 4.51 1.50
N PHE A 114 5.78 5.45 0.95
CA PHE A 114 7.16 5.77 1.28
C PHE A 114 7.29 6.18 2.74
N ARG A 115 8.27 5.60 3.44
CA ARG A 115 8.44 5.73 4.88
C ARG A 115 9.90 5.67 5.28
N TRP A 116 10.20 6.18 6.46
CA TRP A 116 11.51 6.06 7.06
C TRP A 116 11.42 5.91 8.58
N ALA A 117 12.46 5.35 9.19
CA ALA A 117 12.58 5.20 10.64
C ALA A 117 13.99 5.58 11.12
N ALA A 118 14.04 6.37 12.20
CA ALA A 118 15.29 6.85 12.78
C ALA A 118 15.91 5.76 13.67
N LEU A 119 17.11 5.27 13.32
CA LEU A 119 17.78 4.22 14.10
C LEU A 119 18.35 4.72 15.43
N SER A 120 18.40 6.03 15.65
CA SER A 120 18.75 6.64 16.94
C SER A 120 17.74 6.32 18.03
N GLY A 121 16.48 6.07 17.65
CA GLY A 121 15.36 6.03 18.58
C GLY A 121 14.89 7.42 19.06
N ASP A 122 15.52 8.51 18.61
CA ASP A 122 15.16 9.86 19.03
C ASP A 122 14.03 10.44 18.14
N PRO A 123 12.87 10.81 18.72
CA PRO A 123 11.80 11.48 17.99
C PRO A 123 12.22 12.76 17.26
N GLU A 124 13.26 13.45 17.72
CA GLU A 124 13.74 14.69 17.10
C GLU A 124 14.33 14.47 15.70
N ASP A 125 14.86 13.29 15.40
CA ASP A 125 15.30 12.94 14.04
C ASP A 125 14.09 12.91 13.08
N ILE A 126 12.93 12.43 13.55
CA ILE A 126 11.69 12.49 12.77
C ILE A 126 11.19 13.94 12.65
N ARG A 127 11.25 14.76 13.71
CA ARG A 127 10.88 16.19 13.60
C ARG A 127 11.80 16.96 12.64
N THR A 128 13.07 16.59 12.57
CA THR A 128 14.04 17.16 11.63
C THR A 128 13.73 16.76 10.20
N THR A 129 13.40 15.49 9.95
CA THR A 129 12.97 15.03 8.62
C THR A 129 11.59 15.54 8.20
N ASP A 130 10.65 15.74 9.13
CA ASP A 130 9.38 16.43 8.87
C ASP A 130 9.61 17.87 8.39
N ARG A 131 10.51 18.62 9.04
CA ARG A 131 10.90 19.97 8.61
C ARG A 131 11.57 19.94 7.24
N LEU A 132 12.49 19.01 7.01
CA LEU A 132 13.17 18.84 5.73
C LEU A 132 12.16 18.63 4.58
N ALA A 133 11.15 17.78 4.77
CA ALA A 133 10.15 17.52 3.74
C ALA A 133 9.33 18.78 3.40
N LEU A 134 9.03 19.62 4.39
CA LEU A 134 8.33 20.89 4.19
C LEU A 134 9.19 21.94 3.50
N GLU A 135 10.51 21.92 3.73
CA GLU A 135 11.48 22.81 3.10
C GLU A 135 11.71 22.46 1.62
N LEU A 136 11.83 21.17 1.30
CA LEU A 136 12.04 20.70 -0.08
C LEU A 136 10.78 20.82 -0.94
N PHE A 137 9.60 20.60 -0.36
CA PHE A 137 8.33 20.57 -1.11
C PHE A 137 7.34 21.65 -0.62
N PRO A 138 7.73 22.95 -0.64
CA PRO A 138 6.97 24.02 0.03
C PRO A 138 5.61 24.32 -0.63
N THR A 139 5.46 23.95 -1.91
CA THR A 139 4.23 24.15 -2.68
C THR A 139 3.21 23.02 -2.49
N ASN A 140 3.62 21.87 -1.94
CA ASN A 140 2.77 20.69 -1.76
C ASN A 140 1.84 20.86 -0.54
N GLN A 141 0.65 21.41 -0.76
CA GLN A 141 -0.33 21.67 0.32
C GLN A 141 -0.81 20.39 1.01
N SER A 142 -0.94 19.29 0.27
CA SER A 142 -1.33 17.99 0.81
C SER A 142 -0.28 17.46 1.78
N LEU A 143 1.00 17.51 1.39
CA LEU A 143 2.13 17.15 2.26
C LEU A 143 2.17 18.05 3.50
N LYS A 144 2.01 19.37 3.34
CA LYS A 144 1.99 20.32 4.45
C LYS A 144 0.92 19.99 5.48
N ARG A 145 -0.31 19.73 5.02
CA ARG A 145 -1.43 19.33 5.88
C ARG A 145 -1.17 17.97 6.53
N TRP A 146 -0.64 17.01 5.77
CA TRP A 146 -0.29 15.68 6.25
C TRP A 146 0.74 15.75 7.39
N MET A 147 1.86 16.47 7.22
CA MET A 147 2.90 16.59 8.24
C MET A 147 2.39 17.19 9.53
N LYS A 148 1.54 18.23 9.44
CA LYS A 148 0.90 18.83 10.61
C LYS A 148 0.06 17.78 11.36
N LEU A 149 -0.84 17.09 10.67
CA LEU A 149 -1.71 16.08 11.29
C LEU A 149 -0.91 14.89 11.84
N ALA A 150 0.09 14.44 11.11
CA ALA A 150 0.95 13.32 11.52
C ALA A 150 1.76 13.65 12.78
N SER A 151 2.20 14.90 12.94
CA SER A 151 2.87 15.38 14.16
C SER A 151 1.90 15.50 15.35
N GLU A 152 0.68 15.99 15.12
CA GLU A 152 -0.31 16.24 16.17
C GLU A 152 -1.09 14.98 16.62
N LYS A 153 -1.24 13.98 15.74
CA LYS A 153 -2.18 12.87 15.93
C LYS A 153 -1.53 11.49 15.99
N ILE A 154 -0.30 11.31 15.50
CA ILE A 154 0.35 10.00 15.46
C ILE A 154 1.39 9.91 16.57
N HIS A 155 1.18 8.95 17.47
CA HIS A 155 2.18 8.57 18.47
C HIS A 155 3.14 7.54 17.89
N PHE A 156 4.43 7.69 18.16
CA PHE A 156 5.44 6.73 17.73
C PHE A 156 5.28 5.38 18.45
N GLN A 157 5.64 4.30 17.75
CA GLN A 157 5.64 2.92 18.26
C GLN A 157 6.98 2.26 17.92
N GLY A 158 7.77 1.89 18.92
CA GLY A 158 9.14 1.41 18.69
C GLY A 158 10.06 2.55 18.23
N LEU A 159 10.86 2.30 17.19
CA LEU A 159 11.67 3.37 16.57
C LEU A 159 10.75 4.46 16.01
N PRO A 160 11.03 5.75 16.27
CA PRO A 160 10.30 6.84 15.63
C PRO A 160 10.37 6.71 14.11
N ALA A 161 9.21 6.72 13.48
CA ALA A 161 9.05 6.51 12.04
C ALA A 161 7.99 7.44 11.47
N ARG A 162 8.12 7.76 10.18
CA ARG A 162 7.17 8.59 9.45
C ARG A 162 6.81 7.93 8.14
N ILE A 163 5.52 7.98 7.82
CA ILE A 163 4.96 7.68 6.50
C ILE A 163 4.68 9.02 5.80
N CYS A 164 5.05 9.14 4.52
CA CYS A 164 4.71 10.28 3.68
C CYS A 164 4.73 9.87 2.22
N TRP A 165 3.63 10.07 1.51
CA TRP A 165 3.52 9.64 0.11
C TRP A 165 4.27 10.58 -0.82
N LEU A 166 5.48 10.17 -1.20
CA LEU A 166 6.34 10.87 -2.17
C LEU A 166 6.37 10.11 -3.51
N GLY A 167 6.39 10.87 -4.60
CA GLY A 167 6.39 10.40 -5.98
C GLY A 167 7.79 10.15 -6.56
N TYR A 168 7.83 9.87 -7.86
CA TYR A 168 9.10 9.84 -8.59
C TYR A 168 9.79 11.22 -8.51
N GLY A 169 11.12 11.22 -8.44
CA GLY A 169 11.92 12.42 -8.17
C GLY A 169 11.92 12.82 -6.69
N GLU A 170 10.74 13.07 -6.11
CA GLU A 170 10.59 13.50 -4.70
C GLU A 170 11.27 12.51 -3.72
N ARG A 171 11.15 11.19 -3.97
CA ARG A 171 11.80 10.17 -3.13
C ARG A 171 13.33 10.30 -3.13
N ALA A 172 13.95 10.43 -4.31
CA ALA A 172 15.40 10.51 -4.43
C ALA A 172 15.94 11.82 -3.85
N GLU A 173 15.28 12.95 -4.15
CA GLU A 173 15.63 14.26 -3.59
C GLU A 173 15.60 14.25 -2.07
N PHE A 174 14.51 13.74 -1.48
CA PHE A 174 14.37 13.66 -0.03
C PHE A 174 15.38 12.70 0.62
N GLY A 175 15.61 11.53 0.02
CA GLY A 175 16.58 10.56 0.52
C GLY A 175 18.02 11.11 0.53
N LEU A 176 18.42 11.81 -0.54
CA LEU A 176 19.73 12.45 -0.63
C LEU A 176 19.90 13.58 0.39
N ALA A 177 18.89 14.44 0.54
CA ALA A 177 18.92 15.53 1.51
C ALA A 177 18.96 15.00 2.96
N MET A 178 18.25 13.90 3.24
CA MET A 178 18.32 13.23 4.54
C MET A 178 19.72 12.69 4.82
N ASN A 179 20.34 12.05 3.84
CA ASN A 179 21.72 11.56 3.95
C ASN A 179 22.71 12.71 4.23
N GLU A 180 22.53 13.87 3.60
CA GLU A 180 23.35 15.05 3.87
C GLU A 180 23.17 15.57 5.31
N LEU A 181 21.95 15.54 5.88
CA LEU A 181 21.75 15.92 7.27
C LEU A 181 22.39 14.95 8.26
N ILE A 182 22.42 13.66 7.95
CA ILE A 182 23.14 12.64 8.74
C ILE A 182 24.65 12.91 8.67
N GLN A 183 25.19 13.18 7.48
CA GLN A 183 26.61 13.53 7.30
C GLN A 183 27.01 14.76 8.13
N LYS A 184 26.12 15.75 8.24
CA LYS A 184 26.32 16.98 9.02
C LYS A 184 26.05 16.81 10.52
N GLY A 185 25.66 15.62 10.99
CA GLY A 185 25.30 15.35 12.37
C GLY A 185 24.02 16.07 12.85
N LYS A 186 23.16 16.51 11.93
CA LYS A 186 21.85 17.11 12.26
C LYS A 186 20.77 16.05 12.50
N ILE A 187 20.98 14.85 11.99
CA ILE A 187 20.24 13.63 12.34
C ILE A 187 21.24 12.73 13.06
N ALA A 188 20.86 12.24 14.25
CA ALA A 188 21.81 11.69 15.22
C ALA A 188 22.38 10.32 14.82
N ALA A 189 21.67 9.55 13.99
CA ALA A 189 22.07 8.23 13.53
C ALA A 189 21.59 7.96 12.09
N PRO A 190 22.03 6.85 11.46
CA PRO A 190 21.48 6.42 10.18
C PRO A 190 19.96 6.25 10.21
N VAL A 191 19.33 6.43 9.04
CA VAL A 191 17.88 6.30 8.87
C VAL A 191 17.60 5.20 7.84
N VAL A 192 16.68 4.29 8.17
CA VAL A 192 16.20 3.30 7.19
C VAL A 192 15.07 3.90 6.38
N ILE A 193 15.14 3.79 5.05
CA ILE A 193 14.16 4.32 4.10
C ILE A 193 13.57 3.16 3.31
N GLY A 194 12.26 3.02 3.36
CA GLY A 194 11.56 1.93 2.68
C GLY A 194 10.11 2.27 2.38
N ARG A 195 9.30 1.23 2.25
CA ARG A 195 7.87 1.33 1.93
C ARG A 195 7.15 0.02 2.26
N ASP A 196 5.83 0.05 2.12
CA ASP A 196 5.05 -1.19 1.98
C ASP A 196 5.41 -1.90 0.65
N HIS A 197 5.02 -3.16 0.53
CA HIS A 197 5.00 -3.89 -0.74
C HIS A 197 3.84 -3.44 -1.64
N LEU A 198 2.79 -2.82 -1.07
CA LEU A 198 1.83 -2.01 -1.82
C LEU A 198 2.53 -0.74 -2.29
N ASP A 199 2.91 -0.67 -3.56
CA ASP A 199 3.43 0.52 -4.21
C ASP A 199 3.27 0.43 -5.72
N THR A 200 3.47 1.54 -6.41
CA THR A 200 3.19 1.71 -7.84
C THR A 200 3.78 0.63 -8.76
N GLY A 201 4.93 0.06 -8.45
CA GLY A 201 5.65 -0.87 -9.34
C GLY A 201 5.95 -2.22 -8.71
N SER A 202 5.48 -2.46 -7.50
CA SER A 202 6.01 -3.55 -6.67
C SER A 202 5.01 -4.64 -6.34
N VAL A 203 3.83 -4.65 -6.96
CA VAL A 203 2.78 -5.64 -6.68
C VAL A 203 1.96 -5.97 -7.92
N ALA A 204 1.64 -7.25 -8.06
CA ALA A 204 0.56 -7.76 -8.88
C ALA A 204 -0.49 -8.39 -7.95
N SER A 205 -1.70 -7.83 -7.91
CA SER A 205 -2.81 -8.31 -7.10
C SER A 205 -4.15 -7.94 -7.77
N PRO A 206 -4.75 -8.87 -8.56
CA PRO A 206 -5.94 -8.60 -9.37
C PRO A 206 -7.20 -8.22 -8.59
N TYR A 207 -7.22 -8.46 -7.28
CA TYR A 207 -8.34 -8.15 -6.39
C TYR A 207 -8.04 -6.94 -5.48
N ARG A 208 -6.95 -6.22 -5.75
CA ARG A 208 -6.51 -5.05 -4.98
C ARG A 208 -5.77 -4.03 -5.86
N GLU A 209 -4.43 -4.00 -5.86
CA GLU A 209 -3.68 -2.92 -6.51
C GLU A 209 -3.79 -2.89 -8.03
N THR A 210 -3.87 -4.07 -8.64
CA THR A 210 -3.89 -4.22 -10.10
C THR A 210 -5.29 -4.61 -10.60
N GLU A 211 -6.33 -4.37 -9.80
CA GLU A 211 -7.72 -4.64 -10.16
C GLU A 211 -8.19 -3.70 -11.29
N GLY A 212 -8.58 -4.25 -12.44
CA GLY A 212 -9.09 -3.48 -13.57
C GLY A 212 -8.03 -2.56 -14.16
N MET A 213 -6.86 -3.10 -14.54
CA MET A 213 -5.90 -2.37 -15.37
C MET A 213 -6.54 -2.05 -16.73
N LEU A 214 -6.22 -0.90 -17.35
CA LEU A 214 -6.87 -0.45 -18.58
C LEU A 214 -6.71 -1.43 -19.76
N ASP A 215 -5.60 -2.16 -19.79
CA ASP A 215 -5.22 -3.15 -20.79
C ASP A 215 -5.57 -4.60 -20.37
N GLY A 216 -6.17 -4.80 -19.20
CA GLY A 216 -6.47 -6.13 -18.65
C GLY A 216 -5.24 -6.88 -18.10
N SER A 217 -4.11 -6.20 -17.89
CA SER A 217 -2.86 -6.80 -17.37
C SER A 217 -2.87 -7.14 -15.87
N ASP A 218 -4.03 -7.21 -15.23
CA ASP A 218 -4.23 -7.35 -13.79
C ASP A 218 -3.34 -8.41 -13.13
N ALA A 219 -3.20 -9.57 -13.76
CA ALA A 219 -2.49 -10.74 -13.24
C ALA A 219 -1.01 -10.84 -13.65
N ILE A 220 -0.48 -9.89 -14.43
CA ILE A 220 0.92 -9.92 -14.87
C ILE A 220 1.84 -9.64 -13.68
N ALA A 221 2.58 -10.67 -13.25
CA ALA A 221 3.47 -10.63 -12.10
C ALA A 221 4.95 -10.42 -12.44
N ASP A 222 5.28 -10.15 -13.70
CA ASP A 222 6.66 -9.82 -14.08
C ASP A 222 7.13 -8.52 -13.40
N TRP A 223 6.26 -7.53 -13.28
CA TRP A 223 6.55 -6.22 -12.69
C TRP A 223 7.12 -6.25 -11.26
N PRO A 224 6.48 -6.90 -10.27
CA PRO A 224 7.06 -7.01 -8.92
C PRO A 224 8.39 -7.77 -8.90
N LEU A 225 8.59 -8.76 -9.78
CA LEU A 225 9.87 -9.49 -9.89
C LEU A 225 10.97 -8.60 -10.47
N LEU A 226 10.65 -7.83 -11.52
CA LEU A 226 11.54 -6.81 -12.09
C LEU A 226 11.85 -5.70 -11.08
N ASN A 227 10.88 -5.25 -10.29
CA ASN A 227 11.12 -4.28 -9.21
C ASN A 227 12.15 -4.81 -8.21
N ALA A 228 12.01 -6.07 -7.76
CA ALA A 228 12.98 -6.69 -6.87
C ALA A 228 14.38 -6.76 -7.50
N MET A 229 14.48 -7.30 -8.73
CA MET A 229 15.76 -7.43 -9.44
C MET A 229 16.43 -6.07 -9.68
N LEU A 230 15.66 -5.06 -10.05
CA LEU A 230 16.14 -3.72 -10.29
C LEU A 230 16.62 -3.06 -9.00
N ASN A 231 15.91 -3.24 -7.88
CA ASN A 231 16.33 -2.72 -6.58
C ASN A 231 17.59 -3.42 -6.04
N VAL A 232 17.77 -4.72 -6.33
CA VAL A 232 19.04 -5.43 -6.05
C VAL A 232 20.17 -4.79 -6.87
N ALA A 233 19.97 -4.59 -8.18
CA ALA A 233 20.97 -3.99 -9.06
C ALA A 233 21.28 -2.51 -8.72
N ALA A 234 20.28 -1.75 -8.27
CA ALA A 234 20.41 -0.35 -7.87
C ALA A 234 21.16 -0.16 -6.55
N GLY A 235 21.24 -1.22 -5.72
CA GLY A 235 22.00 -1.22 -4.47
C GLY A 235 21.16 -0.95 -3.22
N ALA A 236 19.91 -1.43 -3.17
CA ALA A 236 19.12 -1.44 -1.95
C ALA A 236 19.85 -2.23 -0.85
N SER A 237 19.65 -1.85 0.41
CA SER A 237 20.27 -2.52 1.56
C SER A 237 19.69 -3.91 1.80
N TRP A 238 18.37 -4.07 1.57
CA TRP A 238 17.74 -5.38 1.42
C TRP A 238 16.53 -5.32 0.50
N VAL A 239 16.25 -6.46 -0.13
CA VAL A 239 15.14 -6.67 -1.06
C VAL A 239 14.43 -7.95 -0.67
N SER A 240 13.11 -7.98 -0.85
CA SER A 240 12.26 -9.13 -0.52
C SER A 240 11.24 -9.38 -1.62
N ILE A 241 10.89 -10.64 -1.82
CA ILE A 241 9.80 -11.09 -2.70
C ILE A 241 8.89 -11.96 -1.86
N HIS A 242 7.61 -11.61 -1.78
CA HIS A 242 6.61 -12.31 -0.99
C HIS A 242 5.38 -12.67 -1.84
N ASN A 243 4.62 -13.65 -1.37
CA ASN A 243 3.38 -14.12 -1.97
C ASN A 243 2.22 -14.03 -0.97
N GLY A 244 1.09 -13.50 -1.41
CA GLY A 244 -0.19 -13.53 -0.72
C GLY A 244 -0.38 -12.49 0.40
N GLY A 245 0.50 -11.50 0.53
CA GLY A 245 0.31 -10.42 1.50
C GLY A 245 -0.98 -9.64 1.22
N GLY A 246 -1.73 -9.35 2.28
CA GLY A 246 -2.97 -8.58 2.24
C GLY A 246 -4.20 -9.32 1.74
N VAL A 247 -4.10 -10.03 0.60
CA VAL A 247 -5.24 -10.71 -0.05
C VAL A 247 -5.23 -12.24 0.08
N GLY A 248 -4.19 -12.82 0.68
CA GLY A 248 -4.08 -14.26 0.96
C GLY A 248 -3.27 -15.02 -0.09
N ILE A 249 -2.84 -16.23 0.27
CA ILE A 249 -1.96 -17.08 -0.56
C ILE A 249 -2.58 -17.31 -1.95
N GLY A 250 -1.79 -17.05 -2.99
CA GLY A 250 -2.17 -17.27 -4.39
C GLY A 250 -2.84 -16.07 -5.06
N TYR A 251 -3.09 -14.97 -4.34
CA TYR A 251 -3.80 -13.79 -4.85
C TYR A 251 -2.90 -12.55 -5.07
N ALA A 252 -1.64 -12.61 -4.68
CA ALA A 252 -0.70 -11.52 -4.91
C ALA A 252 0.76 -11.99 -4.96
N GLN A 253 1.56 -11.35 -5.81
CA GLN A 253 3.02 -11.42 -5.80
C GLN A 253 3.56 -9.99 -5.69
N HIS A 254 4.49 -9.76 -4.76
CA HIS A 254 4.94 -8.39 -4.48
C HIS A 254 6.33 -8.30 -3.85
N ALA A 255 7.00 -7.19 -4.11
CA ALA A 255 8.37 -6.92 -3.71
C ALA A 255 8.49 -5.75 -2.73
N GLY A 256 9.43 -5.87 -1.80
CA GLY A 256 9.79 -4.83 -0.85
C GLY A 256 11.24 -4.44 -1.04
N MET A 257 11.55 -3.16 -0.83
CA MET A 257 12.91 -2.65 -0.80
C MET A 257 13.09 -1.75 0.42
N VAL A 258 14.29 -1.77 0.98
CA VAL A 258 14.74 -0.77 1.95
C VAL A 258 16.20 -0.42 1.66
N VAL A 259 16.52 0.86 1.81
CA VAL A 259 17.86 1.41 1.66
C VAL A 259 18.19 2.25 2.90
N VAL A 260 19.42 2.12 3.42
CA VAL A 260 19.86 2.87 4.61
C VAL A 260 20.57 4.13 4.18
N ALA A 261 20.18 5.28 4.74
CA ALA A 261 20.90 6.54 4.67
C ALA A 261 21.90 6.63 5.83
N GLU A 262 23.21 6.66 5.54
CA GLU A 262 24.28 6.56 6.55
C GLU A 262 25.16 7.82 6.62
N GLY A 263 24.93 8.81 5.75
CA GLY A 263 25.74 10.03 5.65
C GLY A 263 27.00 9.91 4.79
N THR A 264 27.21 8.78 4.09
CA THR A 264 28.39 8.56 3.24
C THR A 264 28.13 8.89 1.76
N PRO A 265 29.16 9.28 0.98
CA PRO A 265 29.04 9.46 -0.47
C PRO A 265 28.66 8.17 -1.22
N GLU A 266 29.08 7.01 -0.74
CA GLU A 266 28.72 5.70 -1.30
C GLU A 266 27.24 5.44 -1.13
N CYS A 267 26.69 5.75 0.05
CA CYS A 267 25.27 5.65 0.34
C CYS A 267 24.45 6.61 -0.53
N ALA A 268 24.90 7.86 -0.72
CA ALA A 268 24.24 8.82 -1.59
C ALA A 268 24.01 8.27 -3.01
N ARG A 269 25.02 7.62 -3.61
CA ARG A 269 24.89 6.99 -4.94
C ARG A 269 23.87 5.83 -4.97
N ARG A 270 23.75 5.06 -3.88
CA ARG A 270 22.75 3.98 -3.77
C ARG A 270 21.35 4.56 -3.60
N LEU A 271 21.20 5.56 -2.74
CA LEU A 271 19.94 6.26 -2.51
C LEU A 271 19.39 6.85 -3.80
N GLU A 272 20.20 7.60 -4.53
CA GLU A 272 19.81 8.17 -5.83
C GLU A 272 19.29 7.09 -6.78
N ARG A 273 20.03 6.00 -6.97
CA ARG A 273 19.65 4.91 -7.87
C ARG A 273 18.37 4.22 -7.41
N VAL A 274 18.35 3.71 -6.18
CA VAL A 274 17.22 2.93 -5.64
C VAL A 274 15.94 3.75 -5.62
N LEU A 275 16.01 4.98 -5.11
CA LEU A 275 14.84 5.86 -4.98
C LEU A 275 14.41 6.49 -6.31
N THR A 276 15.19 6.29 -7.38
CA THR A 276 14.79 6.59 -8.76
C THR A 276 14.17 5.36 -9.41
N THR A 277 14.82 4.20 -9.34
CA THR A 277 14.38 2.98 -10.03
C THR A 277 13.11 2.39 -9.42
N ASP A 278 12.97 2.45 -8.10
CA ASP A 278 11.84 1.86 -7.38
C ASP A 278 10.48 2.49 -7.74
N PRO A 279 10.28 3.82 -7.65
CA PRO A 279 9.07 4.45 -8.17
C PRO A 279 9.06 4.48 -9.71
N GLY A 280 10.23 4.51 -10.35
CA GLY A 280 10.36 4.60 -11.82
C GLY A 280 9.75 3.41 -12.54
N ILE A 281 9.99 2.18 -12.05
CA ILE A 281 9.37 0.99 -12.65
C ILE A 281 7.85 0.98 -12.49
N GLY A 282 7.32 1.65 -11.46
CA GLY A 282 5.89 1.86 -11.31
C GLY A 282 5.28 2.79 -12.36
N ILE A 283 6.00 3.85 -12.73
CA ILE A 283 5.60 4.72 -13.85
C ILE A 283 5.65 3.95 -15.16
N VAL A 284 6.74 3.22 -15.42
CA VAL A 284 6.88 2.40 -16.65
C VAL A 284 5.75 1.39 -16.76
N ARG A 285 5.43 0.67 -15.68
CA ARG A 285 4.31 -0.29 -15.62
C ARG A 285 2.97 0.34 -16.00
N HIS A 286 2.64 1.49 -15.40
CA HIS A 286 1.34 2.13 -15.68
C HIS A 286 1.32 2.79 -17.06
N ALA A 287 2.44 3.31 -17.55
CA ALA A 287 2.54 3.85 -18.91
C ALA A 287 2.36 2.75 -19.97
N ASP A 288 2.93 1.56 -19.72
CA ASP A 288 2.76 0.35 -20.53
C ASP A 288 1.30 -0.06 -20.61
N SER A 289 0.61 -0.10 -19.45
CA SER A 289 -0.83 -0.38 -19.40
C SER A 289 -1.75 0.73 -19.95
N GLY A 290 -1.19 1.79 -20.53
CA GLY A 290 -1.96 2.81 -21.26
C GLY A 290 -2.47 3.99 -20.43
N TYR A 291 -2.03 4.17 -19.19
CA TYR A 291 -2.41 5.34 -18.40
C TYR A 291 -1.68 6.60 -18.88
N GLU A 292 -2.42 7.57 -19.43
CA GLU A 292 -1.78 8.78 -19.98
C GLU A 292 -1.02 9.61 -18.95
N ARG A 293 -1.53 9.72 -17.71
CA ARG A 293 -0.79 10.43 -16.67
C ARG A 293 0.60 9.82 -16.42
N ALA A 294 0.72 8.49 -16.46
CA ALA A 294 2.02 7.83 -16.30
C ALA A 294 2.95 8.09 -17.50
N ARG A 295 2.40 8.16 -18.72
CA ARG A 295 3.16 8.53 -19.93
C ARG A 295 3.62 9.98 -19.91
N GLU A 296 2.79 10.89 -19.40
CA GLU A 296 3.15 12.30 -19.18
C GLU A 296 4.32 12.41 -18.19
N VAL A 297 4.19 11.79 -17.02
CA VAL A 297 5.24 11.78 -15.99
C VAL A 297 6.55 11.16 -16.55
N ALA A 298 6.45 10.09 -17.34
CA ALA A 298 7.61 9.52 -18.01
C ALA A 298 8.31 10.53 -18.95
N ARG A 299 7.54 11.32 -19.72
CA ARG A 299 8.10 12.39 -20.59
C ARG A 299 8.67 13.55 -19.78
N GLU A 300 7.96 14.02 -18.75
CA GLU A 300 8.37 15.12 -17.86
C GLU A 300 9.73 14.84 -17.21
N HIS A 301 9.96 13.59 -16.81
CA HIS A 301 11.18 13.17 -16.12
C HIS A 301 12.21 12.48 -17.02
N GLY A 302 11.97 12.37 -18.32
CA GLY A 302 12.87 11.69 -19.25
C GLY A 302 13.09 10.20 -18.94
N ILE A 303 12.07 9.53 -18.40
CA ILE A 303 12.10 8.09 -18.14
C ILE A 303 12.09 7.35 -19.47
N ARG A 304 13.13 6.56 -19.70
CA ARG A 304 13.31 5.78 -20.92
C ARG A 304 12.32 4.61 -20.98
N ILE A 305 11.44 4.59 -21.99
CA ILE A 305 10.51 3.49 -22.27
C ILE A 305 10.78 2.99 -23.70
N PRO A 306 11.58 1.91 -23.87
CA PRO A 306 12.09 1.51 -25.18
C PRO A 306 11.05 1.21 -26.25
N MET A 307 9.85 0.78 -25.86
CA MET A 307 8.77 0.49 -26.82
C MET A 307 8.20 1.73 -27.53
N ASN A 308 8.52 2.93 -27.03
CA ASN A 308 8.06 4.22 -27.56
C ASN A 308 9.19 5.04 -28.20
N GLU A 309 10.39 4.45 -28.39
CA GLU A 309 11.56 5.07 -29.04
C GLU A 309 11.56 4.92 -30.57
#